data_AF-A0A7V9BY60-F1
#
_entry.id   AF-A0A7V9BY60-F1
#
_cell.length_a   1.000
_cell.length_b   1.000
_cell.length_c   1.000
_cell.angle_alpha   90.00
_cell.angle_beta   90.00
_cell.angle_gamma   90.00
#
_symmetry.space_group_name_H-M   'P 1'
#
loop_
_entity.id
_entity.type
_entity.pdbx_description
1 polymer ?
#
loop_
_entity_poly.entity_id
_entity_poly.type
_entity_poly.pdbx_seq_one_letter_code
_entity_poly.pdbx_strand_id
1 'polypeptide(L)'
;MPAIIELDLDLAEAPTIYPARLHGAACALLEPSAVPHDSNHKPFSVWPLIGDGPMARWRLGWLSAVSPTVSFGPVTFGSTSHRVVRHRTEQISFADLARTPPRRRARVEAVSPLYFSRNGRDHPLPDPVLITRSALDRWDRHAPPALVVPESARRELLSTIYLAEMEGCTVEGAVGARTSQSGFVGVVELALTRAANQNTASLFAALLRFAGIAGIGAQTTHGFGAVRVLPTDRDRPSAHRARSARSSRDHRRSSRPVTDASVSSPAITGDRPEPCPRGDQSRSWSEPPSRG
;
A
#
# COMPACT_ATOMS: atom_id res chain seq x y z
N MET A 1 -4.10 10.10 18.91
CA MET A 1 -3.06 10.48 17.96
C MET A 1 -2.92 9.35 16.99
N PRO A 2 -2.82 9.60 15.68
CA PRO A 2 -2.58 8.54 14.71
C PRO A 2 -1.41 7.66 15.14
N ALA A 3 -1.51 6.35 14.92
CA ALA A 3 -0.48 5.43 15.37
C ALA A 3 -0.36 4.22 14.44
N ILE A 4 0.85 3.70 14.35
CA ILE A 4 1.12 2.37 13.79
C ILE A 4 1.30 1.43 14.97
N ILE A 5 0.52 0.36 15.01
CA ILE A 5 0.60 -0.70 16.01
C ILE A 5 1.08 -1.96 15.29
N GLU A 6 2.19 -2.53 15.74
CA GLU A 6 2.76 -3.75 15.18
C GLU A 6 2.79 -4.81 16.26
N LEU A 7 2.25 -5.99 15.95
CA LEU A 7 2.22 -7.16 16.82
C LEU A 7 2.98 -8.27 16.11
N ASP A 8 3.98 -8.85 16.76
CA ASP A 8 4.55 -10.14 16.35
C ASP A 8 3.82 -11.22 17.15
N LEU A 9 3.16 -12.13 16.42
CA LEU A 9 2.27 -13.15 16.94
C LEU A 9 2.89 -14.53 16.82
N ASP A 10 2.68 -15.35 17.85
CA ASP A 10 2.92 -16.78 17.85
C ASP A 10 1.65 -17.54 17.45
N LEU A 11 1.62 -17.95 16.19
CA LEU A 11 0.58 -18.74 15.56
C LEU A 11 0.82 -20.22 15.87
N ALA A 12 0.45 -20.63 17.09
CA ALA A 12 0.55 -22.03 17.53
C ALA A 12 -0.14 -23.01 16.56
N GLU A 13 -1.19 -22.54 15.87
CA GLU A 13 -1.84 -23.19 14.74
C GLU A 13 -2.06 -22.16 13.64
N ALA A 14 -1.84 -22.52 12.37
CA ALA A 14 -2.07 -21.61 11.24
C ALA A 14 -3.56 -21.19 11.19
N PRO A 15 -3.89 -19.92 11.47
CA PRO A 15 -5.28 -19.49 11.46
C PRO A 15 -5.80 -19.44 10.03
N THR A 16 -7.04 -19.87 9.81
CA THR A 16 -7.74 -19.51 8.58
C THR A 16 -8.07 -18.02 8.64
N ILE A 17 -7.31 -17.21 7.90
CA ILE A 17 -7.50 -15.77 7.82
C ILE A 17 -8.37 -15.42 6.62
N TYR A 18 -9.46 -14.70 6.88
CA TYR A 18 -10.22 -13.98 5.87
C TYR A 18 -10.61 -12.60 6.41
N PRO A 19 -11.01 -11.66 5.54
CA PRO A 19 -11.15 -10.24 5.88
C PRO A 19 -12.02 -9.95 7.11
N ALA A 20 -13.12 -10.68 7.32
CA ALA A 20 -13.97 -10.49 8.50
C ALA A 20 -13.32 -10.95 9.83
N ARG A 21 -12.42 -11.95 9.82
CA ARG A 21 -11.67 -12.35 11.03
C ARG A 21 -10.61 -11.32 11.41
N LEU A 22 -9.93 -10.74 10.42
CA LEU A 22 -9.02 -9.61 10.65
C LEU A 22 -9.77 -8.43 11.26
N HIS A 23 -10.93 -8.10 10.69
CA HIS A 23 -11.76 -7.02 11.17
C HIS A 23 -12.25 -7.23 12.61
N GLY A 24 -12.77 -8.43 12.91
CA GLY A 24 -13.24 -8.77 14.26
C GLY A 24 -12.14 -8.71 15.31
N ALA A 25 -10.96 -9.26 14.99
CA ALA A 25 -9.80 -9.18 15.88
C ALA A 25 -9.37 -7.72 16.14
N ALA A 26 -9.40 -6.87 15.10
CA ALA A 26 -9.04 -5.46 15.23
C ALA A 26 -10.05 -4.69 16.08
N CYS A 27 -11.36 -4.98 15.94
CA CYS A 27 -12.39 -4.40 16.80
C CYS A 27 -12.16 -4.78 18.27
N ALA A 28 -11.93 -6.05 18.56
CA ALA A 28 -11.68 -6.52 19.92
C ALA A 28 -10.43 -5.86 20.56
N LEU A 29 -9.41 -5.56 19.74
CA LEU A 29 -8.17 -4.97 20.20
C LEU A 29 -8.23 -3.44 20.37
N LEU A 30 -8.93 -2.74 19.47
CA LEU A 30 -8.87 -1.27 19.36
C LEU A 30 -10.15 -0.56 19.83
N GLU A 31 -11.25 -1.28 20.00
CA GLU A 31 -12.54 -0.76 20.45
C GLU A 31 -12.99 -1.47 21.73
N PRO A 32 -12.38 -1.16 22.90
CA PRO A 32 -12.94 -1.64 24.16
C PRO A 32 -14.37 -1.08 24.34
N SER A 33 -15.25 -1.89 24.95
CA SER A 33 -16.72 -1.91 24.89
C SER A 33 -17.52 -0.63 25.26
N ALA A 34 -16.89 0.54 25.34
CA ALA A 34 -17.48 1.79 25.84
C ALA A 34 -17.78 2.85 24.75
N VAL A 35 -17.51 2.57 23.47
CA VAL A 35 -17.85 3.51 22.37
C VAL A 35 -19.02 2.94 21.57
N PRO A 36 -20.14 3.68 21.42
CA PRO A 36 -21.28 3.25 20.61
C PRO A 36 -20.83 2.82 19.21
N HIS A 37 -21.31 1.67 18.74
CA HIS A 37 -20.97 1.06 17.44
C HIS A 37 -21.44 1.85 16.21
N ASP A 38 -21.86 3.10 16.38
CA ASP A 38 -22.72 3.82 15.42
C ASP A 38 -21.94 4.66 14.39
N SER A 39 -20.60 4.66 14.45
CA SER A 39 -19.82 5.24 13.35
C SER A 39 -19.64 4.20 12.25
N ASN A 40 -20.35 4.38 11.14
CA ASN A 40 -20.17 3.66 9.86
C ASN A 40 -18.72 3.71 9.31
N HIS A 41 -17.83 4.41 10.01
CA HIS A 41 -16.41 4.55 9.74
C HIS A 41 -15.61 4.22 11.01
N LYS A 42 -14.87 3.12 10.98
CA LYS A 42 -14.02 2.69 12.08
C LYS A 42 -12.73 3.53 12.11
N PRO A 43 -12.24 3.94 13.29
CA PRO A 43 -11.06 4.81 13.42
C PRO A 43 -9.73 4.06 13.26
N PHE A 44 -9.72 2.98 12.48
CA PHE A 44 -8.54 2.14 12.28
C PHE A 44 -8.44 1.57 10.86
N SER A 45 -7.27 1.04 10.54
CA SER A 45 -6.97 0.22 9.37
C SER A 45 -6.24 -1.05 9.82
N VAL A 46 -6.22 -2.06 8.97
CA VAL A 46 -5.64 -3.37 9.25
C VAL A 46 -4.84 -3.82 8.04
N TRP A 47 -3.65 -4.34 8.28
CA TRP A 47 -2.84 -5.03 7.27
C TRP A 47 -3.14 -6.53 7.27
N PRO A 48 -2.87 -7.25 6.16
CA PRO A 48 -2.83 -8.71 6.23
C PRO A 48 -1.79 -9.18 7.26
N LEU A 49 -1.95 -10.40 7.77
CA LEU A 49 -0.86 -11.06 8.50
C LEU A 49 0.26 -11.35 7.50
N ILE A 50 1.48 -10.98 7.87
CA ILE A 50 2.69 -11.20 7.06
C ILE A 50 3.67 -12.00 7.90
N GLY A 51 4.03 -13.19 7.44
CA GLY A 51 5.03 -14.03 8.08
C GLY A 51 5.05 -15.43 7.52
N ASP A 52 6.08 -16.17 7.89
CA ASP A 52 6.33 -17.54 7.45
C ASP A 52 6.28 -18.48 8.65
N GLY A 53 5.50 -19.56 8.54
CA GLY A 53 5.37 -20.57 9.59
C GLY A 53 4.64 -20.04 10.85
N PRO A 54 5.12 -20.36 12.06
CA PRO A 54 4.40 -20.04 13.30
C PRO A 54 4.51 -18.56 13.68
N MET A 55 5.43 -17.79 13.10
CA MET A 55 5.60 -16.37 13.43
C MET A 55 4.97 -15.49 12.37
N ALA A 56 4.06 -14.61 12.77
CA ALA A 56 3.48 -13.62 11.86
C ALA A 56 3.44 -12.23 12.48
N ARG A 57 3.74 -11.23 11.66
CA ARG A 57 3.54 -9.83 12.00
C ARG A 57 2.15 -9.39 11.55
N TRP A 58 1.46 -8.70 12.45
CA TRP A 58 0.21 -8.03 12.17
C TRP A 58 0.33 -6.54 12.47
N ARG A 59 -0.03 -5.72 11.48
CA ARG A 59 0.07 -4.26 11.58
C ARG A 59 -1.32 -3.63 11.52
N LEU A 60 -1.57 -2.68 12.41
CA LEU A 60 -2.79 -1.89 12.47
C LEU A 60 -2.44 -0.40 12.41
N GLY A 61 -3.31 0.37 11.77
CA GLY A 61 -3.27 1.83 11.83
C GLY A 61 -4.38 2.34 12.72
N TRP A 62 -4.07 3.20 13.68
CA TRP A 62 -5.05 3.99 14.41
C TRP A 62 -5.12 5.39 13.83
N LEU A 63 -6.32 5.91 13.59
CA LEU A 63 -6.52 7.14 12.80
C LEU A 63 -6.96 8.33 13.66
N SER A 64 -7.51 8.08 14.85
CA SER A 64 -8.09 9.15 15.66
C SER A 64 -7.06 10.10 16.28
N ALA A 65 -7.45 11.36 16.47
CA ALA A 65 -6.70 12.36 17.23
C ALA A 65 -6.54 11.97 18.71
N VAL A 66 -7.43 11.14 19.27
CA VAL A 66 -7.30 10.53 20.62
C VAL A 66 -6.41 9.30 20.56
N SER A 67 -5.55 9.07 21.54
CA SER A 67 -4.66 7.90 21.52
C SER A 67 -5.42 6.59 21.76
N PRO A 68 -5.03 5.49 21.10
CA PRO A 68 -5.74 4.22 21.26
C PRO A 68 -5.44 3.65 22.65
N THR A 69 -6.47 3.14 23.32
CA THR A 69 -6.31 2.30 24.51
C THR A 69 -6.23 0.86 24.05
N VAL A 70 -5.02 0.29 24.05
CA VAL A 70 -4.78 -1.08 23.56
C VAL A 70 -4.26 -1.94 24.70
N SER A 71 -4.90 -3.10 24.90
CA SER A 71 -4.38 -4.15 25.77
C SER A 71 -3.78 -5.26 24.92
N PHE A 72 -2.51 -5.56 25.10
CA PHE A 72 -1.77 -6.55 24.30
C PHE A 72 -1.90 -7.97 24.87
N GLY A 73 -3.13 -8.39 25.14
CA GLY A 73 -3.45 -9.78 25.45
C GLY A 73 -3.39 -10.68 24.20
N PRO A 74 -3.74 -11.97 24.33
CA PRO A 74 -3.86 -12.86 23.19
C PRO A 74 -4.82 -12.31 22.13
N VAL A 75 -4.43 -12.42 20.85
CA VAL A 75 -5.26 -12.01 19.72
C VAL A 75 -6.01 -13.21 19.19
N THR A 76 -7.33 -13.10 19.09
CA THR A 76 -8.19 -14.18 18.59
C THR A 76 -8.59 -13.94 17.13
N PHE A 77 -8.30 -14.91 16.26
CA PHE A 77 -8.79 -14.92 14.88
C PHE A 77 -9.82 -16.05 14.70
N GLY A 78 -11.10 -15.72 14.77
CA GLY A 78 -12.15 -16.74 14.76
C GLY A 78 -12.18 -17.51 16.07
N SER A 79 -11.86 -18.81 16.05
CA SER A 79 -11.84 -19.68 17.23
C SER A 79 -10.44 -19.94 17.79
N THR A 80 -9.38 -19.47 17.12
CA THR A 80 -7.99 -19.69 17.55
C THR A 80 -7.40 -18.44 18.19
N SER A 81 -6.77 -18.60 19.35
CA SER A 81 -6.15 -17.53 20.13
C SER A 81 -4.63 -17.63 20.05
N HIS A 82 -3.99 -16.52 19.72
CA HIS A 82 -2.56 -16.44 19.41
C HIS A 82 -1.87 -15.48 20.37
N ARG A 83 -0.69 -15.86 20.85
CA ARG A 83 0.06 -15.06 21.82
C ARG A 83 0.74 -13.89 21.12
N VAL A 84 0.63 -12.70 21.68
CA VAL A 84 1.48 -11.56 21.28
C VAL A 84 2.85 -11.74 21.93
N VAL A 85 3.88 -11.96 21.11
CA VAL A 85 5.27 -12.14 21.56
C VAL A 85 5.95 -10.79 21.73
N ARG A 86 5.67 -9.87 20.81
CA ARG A 86 6.19 -8.50 20.83
C ARG A 86 5.12 -7.55 20.33
N HIS A 87 5.09 -6.36 20.90
CA HIS A 87 4.30 -5.26 20.37
C HIS A 87 5.13 -3.99 20.27
N ARG A 88 4.80 -3.15 19.29
CA ARG A 88 5.34 -1.80 19.14
C ARG A 88 4.19 -0.86 18.79
N THR A 89 4.20 0.32 19.38
CA THR A 89 3.28 1.39 19.02
C THR A 89 4.08 2.64 18.72
N GLU A 90 3.95 3.14 17.50
CA GLU A 90 4.55 4.39 17.06
C GLU A 90 3.44 5.40 16.83
N GLN A 91 3.36 6.41 17.71
CA GLN A 91 2.39 7.49 17.60
C GLN A 91 2.98 8.65 16.81
N ILE A 92 2.17 9.24 15.93
CA ILE A 92 2.52 10.39 15.11
C ILE A 92 1.36 11.37 15.16
N SER A 93 1.59 12.59 15.66
CA SER A 93 0.52 13.59 15.73
C SER A 93 0.11 14.05 14.33
N PHE A 94 -1.15 14.48 14.16
CA PHE A 94 -1.58 15.12 12.91
C PHE A 94 -0.72 16.35 12.57
N ALA A 95 -0.23 17.07 13.58
CA ALA A 95 0.66 18.21 13.37
C ALA A 95 2.04 17.76 12.82
N ASP A 96 2.59 16.64 13.29
CA ASP A 96 3.83 16.07 12.75
C ASP A 96 3.64 15.51 11.34
N LEU A 97 2.47 14.93 11.06
CA LEU A 97 2.11 14.52 9.70
C LEU A 97 2.02 15.74 8.78
N ALA A 98 1.35 16.82 9.21
CA ALA A 98 1.21 18.06 8.44
C ALA A 98 2.56 18.77 8.20
N ARG A 99 3.53 18.61 9.11
CA ARG A 99 4.90 19.13 8.99
C ARG A 99 5.82 18.25 8.14
N THR A 100 5.31 17.19 7.50
CA THR A 100 6.13 16.35 6.62
C THR A 100 6.75 17.23 5.52
N PRO A 101 8.08 17.17 5.31
CA PRO A 101 8.74 18.01 4.31
C PRO A 101 8.07 17.91 2.93
N PRO A 102 7.90 19.03 2.20
CA PRO A 102 7.16 19.05 0.95
C PRO A 102 7.76 18.10 -0.08
N ARG A 103 6.91 17.32 -0.75
CA ARG A 103 7.30 16.38 -1.81
C ARG A 103 6.52 16.66 -3.07
N ARG A 104 7.14 16.41 -4.22
CA ARG A 104 6.48 16.47 -5.53
C ARG A 104 6.33 15.10 -6.18
N ARG A 105 6.92 14.07 -5.58
CA ARG A 105 6.86 12.66 -6.00
C ARG A 105 6.87 11.76 -4.78
N ALA A 106 6.17 10.65 -4.86
CA ALA A 106 6.25 9.59 -3.87
C ALA A 106 5.91 8.24 -4.46
N ARG A 107 6.61 7.21 -3.99
CA ARG A 107 6.35 5.83 -4.32
C ARG A 107 5.52 5.19 -3.21
N VAL A 108 4.44 4.53 -3.59
CA VAL A 108 3.52 3.83 -2.69
C VAL A 108 3.43 2.39 -3.15
N GLU A 109 3.75 1.47 -2.26
CA GLU A 109 3.60 0.03 -2.47
C GLU A 109 2.28 -0.43 -1.87
N ALA A 110 1.35 -0.92 -2.68
CA ALA A 110 0.18 -1.65 -2.24
C ALA A 110 0.58 -3.08 -1.88
N VAL A 111 0.64 -3.38 -0.59
CA VAL A 111 1.04 -4.70 -0.06
C VAL A 111 -0.13 -5.68 0.05
N SER A 112 -1.34 -5.20 -0.22
CA SER A 112 -2.60 -5.95 -0.25
C SER A 112 -3.48 -5.35 -1.33
N PRO A 113 -4.51 -6.06 -1.82
CA PRO A 113 -5.29 -5.60 -2.96
C PRO A 113 -5.90 -4.21 -2.69
N LEU A 114 -5.49 -3.23 -3.48
CA LEU A 114 -5.98 -1.85 -3.45
C LEU A 114 -7.07 -1.70 -4.51
N TYR A 115 -8.26 -1.32 -4.08
CA TYR A 115 -9.38 -1.07 -4.99
C TYR A 115 -10.29 0.03 -4.45
N PHE A 116 -11.14 0.55 -5.32
CA PHE A 116 -12.17 1.52 -4.96
C PHE A 116 -13.54 0.99 -5.36
N SER A 117 -14.57 1.21 -4.53
CA SER A 117 -15.94 0.88 -4.93
C SER A 117 -16.58 2.06 -5.66
N ARG A 118 -17.10 1.83 -6.86
CA ARG A 118 -17.92 2.79 -7.61
C ARG A 118 -19.16 2.09 -8.14
N ASN A 119 -20.34 2.58 -7.77
CA ASN A 119 -21.63 2.04 -8.25
C ASN A 119 -21.75 0.51 -8.06
N GLY A 120 -21.28 0.00 -6.91
CA GLY A 120 -21.30 -1.42 -6.60
C GLY A 120 -20.31 -2.28 -7.39
N ARG A 121 -19.37 -1.68 -8.12
CA ARG A 121 -18.29 -2.38 -8.83
C ARG A 121 -16.93 -2.02 -8.27
N ASP A 122 -16.03 -2.99 -8.31
CA ASP A 122 -14.63 -2.79 -7.97
C ASP A 122 -13.90 -2.08 -9.09
N HIS A 123 -13.14 -1.06 -8.70
CA HIS A 123 -12.20 -0.37 -9.55
C HIS A 123 -10.78 -0.65 -9.05
N PRO A 124 -10.08 -1.64 -9.63
CA PRO A 124 -8.77 -2.06 -9.16
C PRO A 124 -7.64 -1.14 -9.61
N LEU A 125 -7.87 -0.22 -10.56
CA LEU A 125 -6.81 0.64 -11.06
C LEU A 125 -6.37 1.65 -9.99
N PRO A 126 -5.05 1.84 -9.79
CA PRO A 126 -4.52 2.79 -8.81
C PRO A 126 -4.60 4.22 -9.35
N ASP A 127 -5.82 4.72 -9.53
CA ASP A 127 -6.10 6.07 -10.02
C ASP A 127 -5.59 7.14 -9.02
N PRO A 128 -4.78 8.10 -9.47
CA PRO A 128 -4.13 9.08 -8.59
C PRO A 128 -5.13 9.99 -7.86
N VAL A 129 -6.27 10.32 -8.49
CA VAL A 129 -7.33 11.14 -7.91
C VAL A 129 -8.07 10.35 -6.84
N LEU A 130 -8.38 9.07 -7.11
CA LEU A 130 -9.04 8.19 -6.14
C LEU A 130 -8.18 7.88 -4.92
N ILE A 131 -6.89 7.59 -5.14
CA ILE A 131 -5.91 7.40 -4.05
C ILE A 131 -5.88 8.64 -3.16
N THR A 132 -5.70 9.80 -3.78
CA THR A 132 -5.56 11.08 -3.05
C THR A 132 -6.85 11.45 -2.33
N ARG A 133 -8.01 11.27 -2.98
CA ARG A 133 -9.33 11.50 -2.37
C ARG A 133 -9.57 10.57 -1.18
N SER A 134 -9.23 9.29 -1.31
CA SER A 134 -9.34 8.34 -0.20
C SER A 134 -8.53 8.75 1.02
N ALA A 135 -7.31 9.29 0.82
CA ALA A 135 -6.48 9.80 1.92
C ALA A 135 -7.06 11.10 2.51
N LEU A 136 -7.50 12.03 1.66
CA LEU A 136 -8.15 13.28 2.04
C LEU A 136 -9.41 13.05 2.90
N ASP A 137 -10.29 12.16 2.48
CA ASP A 137 -11.56 11.92 3.17
C ASP A 137 -11.36 11.29 4.54
N ARG A 138 -10.34 10.43 4.68
CA ARG A 138 -9.92 9.89 5.98
C ARG A 138 -9.23 10.94 6.84
N TRP A 139 -8.41 11.79 6.24
CA TRP A 139 -7.73 12.86 6.96
C TRP A 139 -8.76 13.79 7.60
N ASP A 140 -9.69 14.36 6.83
CA ASP A 140 -10.68 15.31 7.36
C ASP A 140 -11.61 14.68 8.40
N ARG A 141 -11.90 13.38 8.28
CA ARG A 141 -12.74 12.68 9.26
C ARG A 141 -12.09 12.56 10.64
N HIS A 142 -10.76 12.45 10.69
CA HIS A 142 -10.06 12.09 11.92
C HIS A 142 -9.11 13.18 12.43
N ALA A 143 -8.71 14.13 11.58
CA ALA A 143 -7.88 15.25 11.95
C ALA A 143 -8.64 16.22 12.87
N PRO A 144 -7.94 16.93 13.77
CA PRO A 144 -8.52 18.04 14.52
C PRO A 144 -9.11 19.11 13.57
N PRO A 145 -10.17 19.84 13.97
CA PRO A 145 -10.81 20.85 13.12
C PRO A 145 -9.84 21.88 12.49
N ALA A 146 -8.79 22.26 13.22
CA ALA A 146 -7.77 23.20 12.75
C ALA A 146 -6.88 22.67 11.60
N LEU A 147 -6.92 21.36 11.32
CA LEU A 147 -6.13 20.69 10.28
C LEU A 147 -6.99 20.11 9.15
N VAL A 148 -8.30 20.35 9.16
CA VAL A 148 -9.19 20.01 8.06
C VAL A 148 -8.75 20.73 6.79
N VAL A 149 -8.70 20.01 5.67
CA VAL A 149 -8.17 20.55 4.42
C VAL A 149 -9.23 21.43 3.73
N PRO A 150 -8.95 22.72 3.46
CA PRO A 150 -9.88 23.59 2.74
C PRO A 150 -10.20 23.08 1.34
N GLU A 151 -11.44 23.28 0.88
CA GLU A 151 -11.89 22.79 -0.43
C GLU A 151 -11.06 23.34 -1.60
N SER A 152 -10.57 24.59 -1.50
CA SER A 152 -9.65 25.16 -2.50
C SER A 152 -8.36 24.35 -2.63
N ALA A 153 -7.75 23.95 -1.51
CA ALA A 153 -6.54 23.13 -1.48
C ALA A 153 -6.81 21.69 -1.96
N ARG A 154 -8.00 21.14 -1.65
CA ARG A 154 -8.46 19.84 -2.19
C ARG A 154 -8.51 19.87 -3.71
N ARG A 155 -9.18 20.87 -4.29
CA ARG A 155 -9.29 21.02 -5.75
C ARG A 155 -7.94 21.20 -6.42
N GLU A 156 -7.07 22.04 -5.85
CA GLU A 156 -5.73 22.24 -6.39
C GLU A 156 -4.94 20.93 -6.42
N LEU A 157 -4.89 20.21 -5.30
CA LEU A 157 -4.21 18.92 -5.22
C LEU A 157 -4.75 17.90 -6.22
N LEU A 158 -6.07 17.71 -6.28
CA LEU A 158 -6.69 16.74 -7.18
C LEU A 158 -6.51 17.10 -8.67
N SER A 159 -6.40 18.39 -9.01
CA SER A 159 -6.14 18.85 -10.39
C SER A 159 -4.68 18.77 -10.83
N THR A 160 -3.76 18.61 -9.88
CA THR A 160 -2.30 18.63 -10.14
C THR A 160 -1.62 17.29 -9.90
N ILE A 161 -2.32 16.31 -9.33
CA ILE A 161 -1.79 14.95 -9.12
C ILE A 161 -1.92 14.09 -10.39
N TYR A 162 -0.89 13.31 -10.68
CA TYR A 162 -0.91 12.32 -11.77
C TYR A 162 -0.11 11.06 -11.39
N LEU A 163 -0.40 9.96 -12.09
CA LEU A 163 0.33 8.70 -11.99
C LEU A 163 1.54 8.78 -12.91
N ALA A 164 2.75 8.77 -12.33
CA ALA A 164 4.00 8.87 -13.08
C ALA A 164 4.49 7.51 -13.55
N GLU A 165 4.44 6.50 -12.68
CA GLU A 165 4.88 5.13 -12.96
C GLU A 165 3.99 4.14 -12.20
N MET A 166 3.85 2.92 -12.74
CA MET A 166 3.21 1.82 -12.03
C MET A 166 3.84 0.49 -12.44
N GLU A 167 4.00 -0.40 -11.49
CA GLU A 167 4.46 -1.77 -11.68
C GLU A 167 3.67 -2.68 -10.74
N GLY A 168 3.04 -3.71 -11.27
CA GLY A 168 2.22 -4.62 -10.46
C GLY A 168 1.17 -5.35 -11.29
N CYS A 169 0.23 -5.97 -10.59
CA CYS A 169 -0.86 -6.71 -11.22
C CYS A 169 -2.17 -6.52 -10.45
N THR A 170 -3.27 -6.86 -11.12
CA THR A 170 -4.54 -7.04 -10.42
C THR A 170 -4.58 -8.45 -9.86
N VAL A 171 -4.96 -8.58 -8.60
CA VAL A 171 -5.15 -9.85 -7.92
C VAL A 171 -6.56 -9.91 -7.35
N GLU A 172 -7.08 -11.12 -7.21
CA GLU A 172 -8.32 -11.36 -6.46
C GLU A 172 -8.00 -11.60 -4.99
N GLY A 173 -8.65 -10.85 -4.10
CA GLY A 173 -8.63 -11.10 -2.66
C GLY A 173 -9.97 -11.67 -2.21
N ALA A 174 -9.95 -12.84 -1.57
CA ALA A 174 -11.17 -13.41 -1.00
C ALA A 174 -11.69 -12.55 0.16
N VAL A 175 -12.95 -12.09 0.09
CA VAL A 175 -13.65 -11.36 1.17
C VAL A 175 -14.45 -12.28 2.07
N GLY A 176 -14.90 -13.40 1.52
CA GLY A 176 -15.63 -14.45 2.21
C GLY A 176 -15.56 -15.75 1.41
N ALA A 177 -16.36 -16.74 1.80
CA ALA A 177 -16.30 -18.08 1.18
C ALA A 177 -16.65 -18.11 -0.32
N ARG A 178 -17.36 -17.10 -0.85
CA ARG A 178 -17.85 -17.07 -2.25
C ARG A 178 -17.73 -15.70 -2.94
N THR A 179 -17.10 -14.73 -2.28
CA THR A 179 -16.97 -13.36 -2.79
C THR A 179 -15.50 -12.98 -2.79
N SER A 180 -14.96 -12.63 -3.96
CA SER A 180 -13.64 -12.02 -4.12
C SER A 180 -13.80 -10.57 -4.55
N GLN A 181 -12.82 -9.75 -4.17
CA GLN A 181 -12.67 -8.38 -4.67
C GLN A 181 -11.39 -8.30 -5.49
N SER A 182 -11.45 -7.62 -6.63
CA SER A 182 -10.27 -7.43 -7.48
C SER A 182 -9.59 -6.12 -7.10
N GLY A 183 -8.28 -6.17 -6.87
CA GLY A 183 -7.49 -4.99 -6.50
C GLY A 183 -6.06 -5.04 -7.03
N PHE A 184 -5.44 -3.87 -7.15
CA PHE A 184 -4.04 -3.74 -7.54
C PHE A 184 -3.10 -4.08 -6.38
N VAL A 185 -2.05 -4.86 -6.67
CA VAL A 185 -0.90 -5.09 -5.80
C VAL A 185 0.36 -4.75 -6.60
N GLY A 186 1.26 -4.00 -5.98
CA GLY A 186 2.47 -3.50 -6.63
C GLY A 186 2.84 -2.09 -6.18
N VAL A 187 3.67 -1.41 -6.97
CA VAL A 187 4.20 -0.08 -6.67
C VAL A 187 3.65 0.93 -7.66
N VAL A 188 3.26 2.09 -7.16
CA VAL A 188 2.91 3.26 -7.95
C VAL A 188 3.74 4.45 -7.55
N GLU A 189 4.13 5.26 -8.54
CA GLU A 189 4.70 6.58 -8.30
C GLU A 189 3.66 7.64 -8.61
N LEU A 190 3.28 8.41 -7.58
CA LEU A 190 2.42 9.57 -7.70
C LEU A 190 3.28 10.83 -7.77
N ALA A 191 2.87 11.79 -8.61
CA ALA A 191 3.61 13.01 -8.83
C ALA A 191 2.70 14.23 -9.00
N LEU A 192 3.21 15.40 -8.61
CA LEU A 192 2.54 16.68 -8.81
C LEU A 192 3.07 17.37 -10.08
N THR A 193 2.17 17.98 -10.86
CA THR A 193 2.55 18.83 -11.99
C THR A 193 3.34 20.05 -11.53
N ARG A 194 3.98 20.75 -12.47
CA ARG A 194 4.71 22.00 -12.17
C ARG A 194 3.80 23.09 -11.58
N ALA A 195 2.51 23.08 -11.91
CA ALA A 195 1.52 24.05 -11.46
C ALA A 195 1.20 23.97 -9.96
N ALA A 196 1.45 22.83 -9.30
CA ALA A 196 1.22 22.70 -7.86
C ALA A 196 2.11 23.67 -7.06
N ASN A 197 1.52 24.46 -6.16
CA ASN A 197 2.31 25.32 -5.28
C ASN A 197 2.97 24.54 -4.13
N GLN A 198 3.75 25.24 -3.30
CA GLN A 198 4.47 24.63 -2.18
C GLN A 198 3.51 24.07 -1.10
N ASN A 199 2.36 24.69 -0.90
CA ASN A 199 1.35 24.21 0.06
C ASN A 199 0.74 22.89 -0.42
N THR A 200 0.47 22.77 -1.71
CA THR A 200 0.00 21.52 -2.35
C THR A 200 1.04 20.41 -2.23
N ALA A 201 2.33 20.72 -2.42
CA ALA A 201 3.42 19.76 -2.19
C ALA A 201 3.56 19.32 -0.72
N SER A 202 3.27 20.22 0.23
CA SER A 202 3.26 19.92 1.67
C SER A 202 2.07 19.02 2.03
N LEU A 203 0.88 19.36 1.55
CA LEU A 203 -0.34 18.58 1.75
C LEU A 203 -0.20 17.18 1.15
N PHE A 204 0.32 17.07 -0.08
CA PHE A 204 0.60 15.80 -0.72
C PHE A 204 1.51 14.92 0.14
N ALA A 205 2.62 15.48 0.63
CA ALA A 205 3.56 14.74 1.50
C ALA A 205 2.91 14.27 2.81
N ALA A 206 2.12 15.14 3.46
CA ALA A 206 1.39 14.82 4.67
C ALA A 206 0.38 13.69 4.47
N LEU A 207 -0.43 13.76 3.40
CA LEU A 207 -1.45 12.76 3.08
C LEU A 207 -0.85 11.40 2.74
N LEU A 208 0.28 11.37 2.03
CA LEU A 208 0.97 10.11 1.73
C LEU A 208 1.51 9.46 3.00
N ARG A 209 2.16 10.22 3.87
CA ARG A 209 2.64 9.71 5.16
C ARG A 209 1.47 9.19 6.00
N PHE A 210 0.34 9.90 6.01
CA PHE A 210 -0.88 9.44 6.66
C PHE A 210 -1.46 8.18 6.00
N ALA A 211 -1.41 8.05 4.67
CA ALA A 211 -1.88 6.87 3.95
C ALA A 211 -1.13 5.59 4.37
N GLY A 212 0.15 5.68 4.74
CA GLY A 212 0.90 4.57 5.34
C GLY A 212 0.37 4.07 6.69
N ILE A 213 -0.48 4.87 7.35
CA ILE A 213 -1.23 4.51 8.56
C ILE A 213 -2.66 4.12 8.16
N ALA A 214 -3.33 4.92 7.34
CA ALA A 214 -4.75 4.79 7.04
C ALA A 214 -5.13 3.70 6.04
N GLY A 215 -4.16 3.24 5.24
CA GLY A 215 -4.45 2.52 4.00
C GLY A 215 -5.08 3.43 2.95
N ILE A 216 -5.33 2.88 1.77
CA ILE A 216 -5.95 3.55 0.62
C ILE A 216 -7.08 2.67 0.06
N GLY A 217 -8.19 3.28 -0.36
CA GLY A 217 -9.27 2.57 -1.05
C GLY A 217 -10.32 1.96 -0.13
N ALA A 218 -11.02 0.94 -0.57
CA ALA A 218 -12.12 0.33 0.16
C ALA A 218 -11.64 -0.73 1.17
N GLN A 219 -12.46 -1.00 2.20
CA GLN A 219 -12.27 -2.10 3.16
C GLN A 219 -10.90 -2.13 3.87
N THR A 220 -10.29 -0.97 4.15
CA THR A 220 -9.01 -0.91 4.86
C THR A 220 -9.05 -1.42 6.29
N THR A 221 -10.23 -1.58 6.88
CA THR A 221 -10.44 -2.21 8.18
C THR A 221 -10.43 -3.74 8.13
N HIS A 222 -10.35 -4.31 6.93
CA HIS A 222 -10.46 -5.75 6.67
C HIS A 222 -9.20 -6.34 6.00
N GLY A 223 -8.09 -5.59 5.93
CA GLY A 223 -6.84 -6.08 5.33
C GLY A 223 -6.60 -5.66 3.88
N PHE A 224 -7.52 -4.93 3.25
CA PHE A 224 -7.35 -4.40 1.89
C PHE A 224 -6.68 -3.02 1.90
N GLY A 225 -6.07 -2.65 0.77
CA GLY A 225 -5.54 -1.29 0.60
C GLY A 225 -4.46 -0.90 1.60
N ALA A 226 -3.84 -1.87 2.29
CA ALA A 226 -2.66 -1.63 3.09
C ALA A 226 -1.51 -1.20 2.17
N VAL A 227 -0.85 -0.11 2.55
CA VAL A 227 0.19 0.52 1.72
C VAL A 227 1.43 0.89 2.52
N ARG A 228 2.59 0.76 1.89
CA ARG A 228 3.86 1.28 2.39
C ARG A 228 4.27 2.48 1.55
N VAL A 229 4.64 3.59 2.21
CA VAL A 229 5.30 4.70 1.53
C VAL A 229 6.78 4.38 1.45
N LEU A 230 7.32 4.29 0.23
CA LEU A 230 8.71 3.97 -0.01
C LEU A 230 9.56 5.25 0.01
N PRO A 231 10.80 5.19 0.53
CA PRO A 231 11.77 6.26 0.34
C PRO A 231 11.97 6.52 -1.16
N THR A 232 11.90 7.78 -1.57
CA THR A 232 12.28 8.18 -2.93
C THR A 232 13.79 8.38 -3.01
N ASP A 233 14.45 7.97 -4.10
CA ASP A 233 15.92 8.02 -4.26
C ASP A 233 16.56 9.43 -4.08
N ARG A 234 15.75 10.51 -4.05
CA ARG A 234 16.23 11.85 -3.66
C ARG A 234 16.55 12.00 -2.17
N ASP A 235 16.15 11.04 -1.33
CA ASP A 235 16.46 10.97 0.11
C ASP A 235 17.69 10.09 0.41
N ARG A 236 18.24 9.37 -0.57
CA ARG A 236 19.49 8.62 -0.42
C ARG A 236 20.69 9.56 -0.65
N PRO A 237 21.71 9.58 0.23
CA PRO A 237 23.01 10.16 -0.11
C PRO A 237 23.48 9.53 -1.41
N SER A 238 23.65 10.34 -2.44
CA SER A 238 23.76 9.91 -3.83
C SER A 238 25.05 9.13 -4.10
N ALA A 239 25.04 7.81 -3.90
CA ALA A 239 26.08 6.91 -4.41
C ALA A 239 25.87 6.58 -5.91
N HIS A 240 24.70 6.87 -6.47
CA HIS A 240 24.29 6.33 -7.77
C HIS A 240 24.62 7.20 -9.00
N ARG A 241 25.18 8.41 -8.82
CA ARG A 241 25.68 9.23 -9.95
C ARG A 241 27.07 8.82 -10.45
N ALA A 242 27.74 7.85 -9.80
CA ALA A 242 29.08 7.42 -10.20
C ALA A 242 29.11 6.39 -11.36
N ARG A 243 27.98 5.75 -11.70
CA ARG A 243 27.96 4.65 -12.69
C ARG A 243 27.65 5.07 -14.14
N SER A 244 26.94 6.18 -14.38
CA SER A 244 26.72 6.65 -15.76
C SER A 244 27.86 7.52 -16.31
N ALA A 245 28.68 8.13 -15.45
CA ALA A 245 29.83 8.93 -15.86
C ALA A 245 31.09 8.12 -16.21
N ARG A 246 31.12 6.81 -15.89
CA ARG A 246 32.21 5.90 -16.29
C ARG A 246 32.03 5.32 -17.71
N SER A 247 30.78 5.13 -18.16
CA SER A 247 30.51 4.64 -19.53
C SER A 247 30.77 5.69 -20.62
N SER A 248 30.66 6.99 -20.31
CA SER A 248 30.88 8.07 -21.29
C SER A 248 32.33 8.58 -21.37
N ARG A 249 33.23 8.14 -20.48
CA ARG A 249 34.66 8.50 -20.51
C ARG A 249 35.53 7.48 -21.27
N ASP A 250 35.06 6.24 -21.43
CA ASP A 250 35.79 5.21 -22.17
C ASP A 250 35.63 5.27 -23.70
N HIS A 251 34.67 6.04 -24.23
CA HIS A 251 34.46 6.19 -25.68
C HIS A 251 35.20 7.38 -26.32
N ARG A 252 35.99 8.14 -25.56
CA ARG A 252 36.73 9.31 -26.09
C ARG A 252 38.26 9.16 -26.10
N ARG A 253 38.77 7.94 -25.90
CA ARG A 253 40.22 7.65 -25.91
C ARG A 253 40.55 6.37 -26.67
N SER A 254 40.11 6.29 -27.92
CA SER A 254 40.65 5.31 -28.88
C SER A 254 40.55 5.89 -30.29
N SER A 255 41.56 6.65 -30.68
CA SER A 255 41.80 7.01 -32.07
C SER A 255 43.31 7.05 -32.29
N ARG A 256 43.88 5.88 -32.60
CA ARG A 256 45.11 5.72 -33.36
C ARG A 256 44.98 4.51 -34.31
N PRO A 257 45.48 4.61 -35.54
CA PRO A 257 45.18 3.65 -36.60
C PRO A 257 46.24 2.54 -36.65
N VAL A 258 45.83 1.29 -36.84
CA VAL A 258 46.67 0.21 -37.40
C VAL A 258 45.81 -0.73 -38.25
N THR A 259 46.48 -1.20 -39.30
CA THR A 259 46.15 -1.92 -40.52
C THR A 259 45.53 -3.32 -40.40
N ASP A 260 44.87 -3.70 -41.50
CA ASP A 260 44.52 -5.04 -42.01
C ASP A 260 44.96 -6.28 -41.23
N ALA A 261 44.00 -7.15 -40.92
CA ALA A 261 43.92 -8.52 -41.45
C ALA A 261 42.74 -9.32 -40.87
N SER A 262 42.04 -10.02 -41.77
CA SER A 262 41.42 -11.35 -41.61
C SER A 262 40.33 -11.59 -40.55
N VAL A 263 39.09 -11.51 -41.04
CA VAL A 263 37.92 -12.39 -40.86
C VAL A 263 38.10 -13.59 -39.90
N SER A 264 37.26 -13.64 -38.86
CA SER A 264 36.58 -14.86 -38.36
C SER A 264 35.44 -14.48 -37.41
N SER A 265 34.21 -14.87 -37.75
CA SER A 265 33.02 -14.77 -36.87
C SER A 265 32.96 -15.97 -35.92
N PRO A 266 32.37 -15.80 -34.72
CA PRO A 266 31.26 -16.68 -34.39
C PRO A 266 30.04 -16.02 -33.71
N ALA A 267 28.92 -16.68 -33.97
CA ALA A 267 27.56 -16.55 -33.49
C ALA A 267 27.32 -15.93 -32.10
N ILE A 268 26.35 -15.01 -32.05
CA ILE A 268 25.64 -14.59 -30.84
C ILE A 268 24.41 -15.48 -30.68
N THR A 269 24.46 -16.41 -29.72
CA THR A 269 23.28 -17.06 -29.14
C THR A 269 22.68 -16.11 -28.12
N GLY A 270 21.53 -15.52 -28.44
CA GLY A 270 20.74 -14.72 -27.51
C GLY A 270 19.84 -15.62 -26.68
N ASP A 271 20.09 -15.70 -25.39
CA ASP A 271 19.20 -16.34 -24.42
C ASP A 271 18.06 -15.39 -24.07
N ARG A 272 16.82 -15.83 -24.31
CA ARG A 272 15.59 -15.12 -23.96
C ARG A 272 15.22 -15.46 -22.50
N PRO A 273 14.77 -14.50 -21.68
CA PRO A 273 14.20 -14.83 -20.37
C PRO A 273 12.85 -15.54 -20.51
N GLU A 274 12.64 -16.56 -19.67
CA GLU A 274 11.48 -17.46 -19.65
C GLU A 274 10.14 -16.75 -19.37
N PRO A 275 9.02 -17.24 -19.93
CA PRO A 275 7.68 -16.76 -19.61
C PRO A 275 7.14 -17.33 -18.29
N CYS A 276 6.43 -16.47 -17.54
CA CYS A 276 5.74 -16.81 -16.30
C CYS A 276 4.67 -17.92 -16.46
N PRO A 277 4.42 -18.73 -15.40
CA PRO A 277 3.52 -19.86 -15.45
C PRO A 277 2.07 -19.40 -15.56
N ARG A 278 1.36 -19.91 -16.57
CA ARG A 278 -0.10 -19.80 -16.66
C ARG A 278 -0.71 -20.78 -15.66
N GLY A 279 -1.56 -20.28 -14.76
CA GLY A 279 -2.40 -21.14 -13.94
C GLY A 279 -3.30 -22.00 -14.83
N ASP A 280 -3.15 -23.31 -14.69
CA ASP A 280 -3.94 -24.34 -15.37
C ASP A 280 -5.42 -24.20 -14.98
N GLN A 281 -6.24 -23.79 -15.94
CA GLN A 281 -7.71 -23.85 -15.85
C GLN A 281 -8.21 -25.01 -16.71
N SER A 282 -8.20 -26.20 -16.12
CA SER A 282 -8.97 -27.34 -16.61
C SER A 282 -9.97 -27.75 -15.52
N ARG A 283 -11.15 -27.11 -15.51
CA ARG A 283 -12.33 -27.67 -14.86
C ARG A 283 -13.51 -27.68 -15.81
N SER A 284 -13.90 -28.92 -16.12
CA SER A 284 -15.04 -29.36 -16.90
C SER A 284 -16.35 -28.68 -16.46
N TRP A 285 -17.05 -28.10 -17.43
CA TRP A 285 -18.44 -27.71 -17.30
C TRP A 285 -19.31 -28.98 -17.34
N SER A 286 -20.12 -29.19 -16.31
CA SER A 286 -21.23 -30.15 -16.33
C SER A 286 -22.52 -29.35 -16.21
N GLU A 287 -23.36 -29.42 -17.24
CA GLU A 287 -24.68 -28.78 -17.30
C GLU A 287 -25.62 -29.34 -16.22
N PRO A 288 -26.49 -28.51 -15.61
CA PRO A 288 -27.55 -29.00 -14.74
C PRO A 288 -28.74 -29.52 -15.56
N PRO A 289 -29.47 -30.54 -15.08
CA PRO A 289 -30.60 -31.10 -15.79
C PRO A 289 -31.81 -30.15 -15.79
N SER A 290 -32.46 -30.08 -16.94
CA SER A 290 -33.73 -29.43 -17.21
C SER A 290 -34.84 -30.03 -16.35
N ARG A 291 -35.60 -29.16 -15.67
CA ARG A 291 -36.83 -29.54 -14.95
C ARG A 291 -37.95 -29.76 -15.96
N GLY A 292 -38.50 -30.97 -15.97
CA GLY A 292 -39.89 -31.26 -16.32
C GLY A 292 -40.71 -31.44 -15.04
#